data_AF-A0A4Y7SFB6-F1
#
_entry.id   AF-A0A4Y7SFB6-F1
#
_cell.length_a   1.000
_cell.length_b   1.000
_cell.length_c   1.000
_cell.angle_alpha   90.00
_cell.angle_beta   90.00
_cell.angle_gamma   90.00
#
_symmetry.space_group_name_H-M   'P 1'
#
loop_
_entity.id
_entity.type
_entity.pdbx_description
1 polymer ?
#
loop_
_entity_poly.entity_id
_entity_poly.type
_entity_poly.pdbx_seq_one_letter_code
_entity_poly.pdbx_strand_id
1 'polypeptide(L)'
;MKEILYIQAGNAANYVGTHFWNTQEGYLASEDPENSQVDATISFRNESEHGTLCPRLLIFDWKNNFGTLARDNALGNERANNVADAGLWSGSVQPIRIAQPPIERSAYQAFLANDDIAQVSKQLPTTQDLLRGKVRYWSDYNRLYYLPRTLHPINEPSEWDGPQGNWGLGQDIFRAYNEKNDLMEDSVRLFLEECDTLQGIQVMNDSGTYSGFTSSFLTVLQDEYRKAPALVFPLLSGLDADASTNDGHSVRGAISDALYLRALDDLASMTVPIQPPTQWSPGAWKQWSDINNSNSYYTSAIVAPYIESAMLPTRLSGGQDDIASLAAKLQVDARSPFSQLSGIFPLLSVSTDALSDTAEFSVPRSMKDLHPGSAGCRIDVTRGFSAEAVQMFEEHASKAALLDSAHYISRFHTLKYPLPTSFPSFLLPESAIEWETPKSLTATTPDSIVGSISGLASLSSGRGRMGLLFKKYANFAETCLKKRVHAASTGSGIDDDELKELIQDLWSMHDNTGSTCDSEGDDHDG
;
A
#
# COMPACT_ATOMS: atom_id res chain seq x y z
N MET A 1 -19.38 -15.14 0.78
CA MET A 1 -18.62 -14.05 0.15
C MET A 1 -17.49 -13.70 1.10
N LYS A 2 -16.22 -13.71 0.70
CA LYS A 2 -15.08 -13.55 1.62
C LYS A 2 -14.60 -12.09 1.63
N GLU A 3 -15.39 -11.17 2.17
CA GLU A 3 -15.12 -9.73 2.00
C GLU A 3 -13.88 -9.24 2.76
N ILE A 4 -13.20 -8.24 2.20
CA ILE A 4 -12.02 -7.60 2.81
C ILE A 4 -12.36 -6.15 3.15
N LEU A 5 -12.06 -5.73 4.37
CA LEU A 5 -12.05 -4.32 4.75
C LEU A 5 -10.66 -3.74 4.47
N TYR A 6 -10.62 -2.63 3.72
CA TYR A 6 -9.38 -1.95 3.37
C TYR A 6 -9.20 -0.69 4.18
N ILE A 7 -7.97 -0.43 4.61
CA ILE A 7 -7.60 0.76 5.36
C ILE A 7 -6.36 1.38 4.71
N GLN A 8 -6.43 2.69 4.46
CA GLN A 8 -5.33 3.49 3.95
C GLN A 8 -5.08 4.65 4.90
N ALA A 9 -3.85 4.80 5.41
CA ALA A 9 -3.53 5.83 6.39
C ALA A 9 -2.22 6.54 6.05
N GLY A 10 -2.33 7.78 5.58
CA GLY A 10 -1.19 8.61 5.21
C GLY A 10 -1.08 8.90 3.73
N ASN A 11 -0.27 9.91 3.41
CA ASN A 11 -0.18 10.47 2.07
C ASN A 11 0.34 9.44 1.05
N ALA A 12 1.49 8.81 1.31
CA ALA A 12 2.08 7.87 0.37
C ALA A 12 1.21 6.61 0.21
N ALA A 13 0.62 6.11 1.32
CA ALA A 13 -0.34 5.03 1.33
C ALA A 13 -1.58 5.35 0.48
N ASN A 14 -2.10 6.58 0.53
CA ASN A 14 -3.25 7.01 -0.28
C ASN A 14 -2.90 7.18 -1.77
N TYR A 15 -1.66 7.57 -2.11
CA TYR A 15 -1.18 7.52 -3.50
C TYR A 15 -1.10 6.08 -4.03
N VAL A 16 -0.47 5.16 -3.28
CA VAL A 16 -0.44 3.72 -3.64
C VAL A 16 -1.85 3.16 -3.75
N GLY A 17 -2.68 3.52 -2.78
CA GLY A 17 -4.07 3.12 -2.68
C GLY A 17 -4.94 3.55 -3.86
N THR A 18 -4.77 4.79 -4.33
CA THR A 18 -5.53 5.30 -5.48
C THR A 18 -5.18 4.53 -6.75
N HIS A 19 -3.90 4.21 -7.00
CA HIS A 19 -3.53 3.33 -8.11
C HIS A 19 -4.10 1.93 -7.96
N PHE A 20 -4.02 1.34 -6.77
CA PHE A 20 -4.60 0.02 -6.48
C PHE A 20 -6.10 -0.02 -6.80
N TRP A 21 -6.87 0.96 -6.33
CA TRP A 21 -8.31 1.04 -6.55
C TRP A 21 -8.67 1.33 -8.00
N ASN A 22 -7.98 2.25 -8.65
CA ASN A 22 -8.19 2.52 -10.08
C ASN A 22 -7.97 1.26 -10.92
N THR A 23 -7.01 0.42 -10.57
CA THR A 23 -6.83 -0.89 -11.20
C THR A 23 -7.99 -1.84 -10.89
N GLN A 24 -8.53 -1.82 -9.66
CA GLN A 24 -9.74 -2.61 -9.33
C GLN A 24 -10.96 -2.21 -10.16
N GLU A 25 -11.17 -0.92 -10.37
CA GLU A 25 -12.24 -0.42 -11.25
C GLU A 25 -12.09 -0.94 -12.68
N GLY A 26 -10.85 -1.13 -13.15
CA GLY A 26 -10.56 -1.78 -14.42
C GLY A 26 -11.10 -3.20 -14.56
N TYR A 27 -11.26 -3.97 -13.47
CA TYR A 27 -11.87 -5.31 -13.52
C TYR A 27 -13.40 -5.27 -13.62
N LEU A 28 -14.04 -4.16 -13.23
CA LEU A 28 -15.49 -4.01 -13.31
C LEU A 28 -15.97 -3.85 -14.76
N ALA A 29 -15.08 -3.43 -15.66
CA ALA A 29 -15.36 -3.25 -17.08
C ALA A 29 -15.39 -4.56 -17.89
N SER A 30 -15.34 -5.74 -17.23
CA SER A 30 -15.38 -7.05 -17.89
C SER A 30 -16.68 -7.22 -18.69
N GLU A 31 -16.57 -7.63 -19.96
CA GLU A 31 -17.72 -7.83 -20.87
C GLU A 31 -18.69 -8.93 -20.39
N ASP A 32 -18.23 -9.82 -19.52
CA ASP A 32 -19.01 -10.89 -18.90
C ASP A 32 -18.81 -10.88 -17.37
N PRO A 33 -19.69 -10.19 -16.62
CA PRO A 33 -19.60 -10.13 -15.16
C PRO A 33 -19.76 -11.49 -14.49
N GLU A 34 -20.50 -12.44 -15.09
CA GLU A 34 -20.74 -13.77 -14.53
C GLU A 34 -19.50 -14.68 -14.67
N ASN A 35 -18.65 -14.43 -15.67
CA ASN A 35 -17.40 -15.16 -15.91
C ASN A 35 -16.14 -14.34 -15.59
N SER A 36 -16.26 -13.24 -14.85
CA SER A 36 -15.09 -12.47 -14.41
C SER A 36 -14.15 -13.33 -13.56
N GLN A 37 -12.86 -13.30 -13.86
CA GLN A 37 -11.85 -13.99 -13.04
C GLN A 37 -11.67 -13.36 -11.66
N VAL A 38 -12.04 -12.08 -11.49
CA VAL A 38 -11.93 -11.35 -10.24
C VAL A 38 -13.32 -11.09 -9.69
N ASP A 39 -13.54 -11.51 -8.44
CA ASP A 39 -14.80 -11.31 -7.74
C ASP A 39 -14.83 -9.90 -7.11
N ALA A 40 -15.58 -9.00 -7.75
CA ALA A 40 -15.74 -7.63 -7.29
C ALA A 40 -16.43 -7.53 -5.93
N THR A 41 -17.26 -8.51 -5.53
CA THR A 41 -18.02 -8.45 -4.27
C THR A 41 -17.15 -8.53 -3.02
N ILE A 42 -15.92 -9.03 -3.17
CA ILE A 42 -14.94 -9.10 -2.09
C ILE A 42 -14.45 -7.71 -1.68
N SER A 43 -14.21 -6.82 -2.65
CA SER A 43 -13.67 -5.48 -2.42
C SER A 43 -14.73 -4.38 -2.46
N PHE A 44 -15.83 -4.59 -3.19
CA PHE A 44 -16.88 -3.60 -3.41
C PHE A 44 -18.21 -4.02 -2.78
N ARG A 45 -19.02 -3.02 -2.48
CA ARG A 45 -20.43 -3.13 -2.10
C ARG A 45 -21.31 -2.38 -3.09
N ASN A 46 -22.50 -2.88 -3.33
CA ASN A 46 -23.51 -2.17 -4.10
C ASN A 46 -24.20 -1.13 -3.22
N GLU A 47 -24.27 0.11 -3.69
CA GLU A 47 -25.19 1.09 -3.11
C GLU A 47 -26.59 0.92 -3.73
N SER A 48 -27.56 0.59 -2.88
CA SER A 48 -28.88 0.11 -3.26
C SER A 48 -29.79 1.11 -3.99
N GLU A 49 -29.47 2.41 -3.99
CA GLU A 49 -30.31 3.43 -4.66
C GLU A 49 -29.89 3.71 -6.11
N HIS A 50 -28.61 3.51 -6.47
CA HIS A 50 -28.08 3.86 -7.80
C HIS A 50 -27.29 2.74 -8.50
N GLY A 51 -27.04 1.62 -7.82
CA GLY A 51 -26.23 0.54 -8.38
C GLY A 51 -24.73 0.87 -8.48
N THR A 52 -24.28 1.96 -7.84
CA THR A 52 -22.87 2.35 -7.81
C THR A 52 -22.09 1.42 -6.89
N LEU A 53 -21.07 0.77 -7.44
CA LEU A 53 -20.13 -0.04 -6.67
C LEU A 53 -19.16 0.86 -5.90
N CYS A 54 -19.21 0.79 -4.58
CA CYS A 54 -18.33 1.53 -3.68
C CYS A 54 -17.36 0.58 -2.98
N PRO A 55 -16.09 0.95 -2.80
CA PRO A 55 -15.12 0.10 -2.12
C PRO A 55 -15.40 0.02 -0.61
N ARG A 56 -15.12 -1.13 0.00
CA ARG A 56 -15.13 -1.34 1.46
C ARG A 56 -13.84 -0.76 2.07
N LEU A 57 -13.77 0.56 2.13
CA LEU A 57 -12.53 1.30 2.36
C LEU A 57 -12.70 2.39 3.43
N LEU A 58 -11.67 2.55 4.24
CA LEU A 58 -11.44 3.68 5.14
C LEU A 58 -10.13 4.38 4.75
N ILE A 59 -10.19 5.68 4.49
CA ILE A 59 -9.06 6.53 4.09
C ILE A 59 -8.81 7.58 5.18
N PHE A 60 -7.66 7.51 5.82
CA PHE A 60 -7.17 8.48 6.79
C PHE A 60 -6.05 9.31 6.17
N ASP A 61 -6.16 10.63 6.28
CA ASP A 61 -5.10 11.55 5.89
C ASP A 61 -5.25 12.88 6.62
N TRP A 62 -4.25 13.74 6.50
CA TRP A 62 -4.39 15.13 6.87
C TRP A 62 -5.44 15.79 5.99
N LYS A 63 -6.28 16.63 6.59
CA LYS A 63 -7.39 17.31 5.91
C LYS A 63 -6.98 18.02 4.61
N ASN A 64 -5.75 18.56 4.57
CA ASN A 64 -5.22 19.27 3.42
C ASN A 64 -4.86 18.35 2.23
N ASN A 65 -4.63 17.06 2.47
CA ASN A 65 -4.18 16.11 1.46
C ASN A 65 -5.31 15.52 0.59
N PHE A 66 -6.56 15.65 1.02
CA PHE A 66 -7.75 15.17 0.29
C PHE A 66 -8.06 15.96 -1.00
N GLY A 67 -7.35 17.08 -1.24
CA GLY A 67 -7.56 17.90 -2.44
C GLY A 67 -9.02 18.29 -2.62
N THR A 68 -9.58 18.01 -3.80
CA THR A 68 -10.98 18.31 -4.12
C THR A 68 -11.99 17.36 -3.49
N LEU A 69 -11.59 16.14 -3.09
CA LEU A 69 -12.49 15.18 -2.44
C LEU A 69 -12.96 15.65 -1.04
N ALA A 70 -12.23 16.57 -0.42
CA ALA A 70 -12.63 17.17 0.86
C ALA A 70 -13.95 17.95 0.80
N ARG A 71 -14.40 18.38 -0.39
CA ARG A 71 -15.63 19.16 -0.60
C ARG A 71 -16.58 18.55 -1.62
N ASP A 72 -16.04 17.90 -2.65
CA ASP A 72 -16.81 17.41 -3.81
C ASP A 72 -16.89 15.89 -3.85
N ASN A 73 -17.20 15.24 -2.71
CA ASN A 73 -17.55 13.83 -2.75
C ASN A 73 -18.95 13.69 -3.37
N ALA A 74 -19.05 13.14 -4.57
CA ALA A 74 -20.29 13.08 -5.34
C ALA A 74 -21.45 12.46 -4.53
N LEU A 75 -21.18 11.38 -3.80
CA LEU A 75 -22.17 10.67 -2.96
C LEU A 75 -22.45 11.37 -1.61
N GLY A 76 -21.59 12.28 -1.17
CA GLY A 76 -21.77 13.04 0.07
C GLY A 76 -22.64 14.29 -0.10
N ASN A 77 -22.55 14.94 -1.26
CA ASN A 77 -23.27 16.19 -1.51
C ASN A 77 -24.77 15.99 -1.78
N GLU A 78 -25.18 14.82 -2.27
CA GLU A 78 -26.62 14.48 -2.41
C GLU A 78 -27.34 14.39 -1.05
N ARG A 79 -26.64 13.92 0.00
CA ARG A 79 -27.18 13.92 1.37
C ARG A 79 -27.14 15.31 2.02
N ALA A 80 -26.09 16.10 1.78
CA ALA A 80 -25.97 17.45 2.34
C ALA A 80 -26.99 18.43 1.75
N ASN A 81 -27.34 18.30 0.46
CA ASN A 81 -28.39 19.12 -0.17
C ASN A 81 -29.80 18.81 0.34
N ASN A 82 -30.02 17.65 0.98
CA ASN A 82 -31.27 17.32 1.68
C ASN A 82 -31.33 17.88 3.11
N VAL A 83 -30.21 18.34 3.66
CA VAL A 83 -30.13 19.05 4.95
C VAL A 83 -29.75 20.50 4.67
N ALA A 84 -30.54 21.18 3.84
CA ALA A 84 -30.51 22.62 3.75
C ALA A 84 -30.96 23.22 5.09
N ASP A 85 -29.98 23.47 5.97
CA ASP A 85 -29.85 24.62 6.85
C ASP A 85 -31.18 25.13 7.45
N ALA A 86 -31.77 24.34 8.35
CA ALA A 86 -32.69 24.87 9.36
C ALA A 86 -31.88 25.74 10.34
N GLY A 87 -31.63 26.99 9.95
CA GLY A 87 -30.89 27.97 10.73
C GLY A 87 -31.47 28.15 12.12
N LEU A 88 -30.78 27.62 13.14
CA LEU A 88 -31.17 27.70 14.54
C LEU A 88 -30.31 28.69 15.37
N TRP A 89 -29.51 29.54 14.72
CA TRP A 89 -28.67 30.51 15.43
C TRP A 89 -28.76 31.92 14.80
N SER A 90 -29.54 32.80 15.44
CA SER A 90 -29.72 34.21 15.07
C SER A 90 -28.82 35.15 15.90
N GLY A 91 -27.55 34.79 16.07
CA GLY A 91 -26.56 35.60 16.78
C GLY A 91 -25.57 36.24 15.81
N SER A 92 -25.38 37.56 15.89
CA SER A 92 -24.38 38.32 15.12
C SER A 92 -22.95 38.04 15.62
N VAL A 93 -22.49 36.80 15.46
CA VAL A 93 -21.07 36.48 15.49
C VAL A 93 -20.68 36.30 14.03
N GLN A 94 -19.82 37.18 13.51
CA GLN A 94 -19.12 36.94 12.25
C GLN A 94 -17.92 36.05 12.60
N PRO A 95 -17.99 34.71 12.48
CA PRO A 95 -16.77 33.94 12.48
C PRO A 95 -16.00 34.40 11.24
N ILE A 96 -14.87 35.09 11.44
CA ILE A 96 -13.88 35.28 10.38
C ILE A 96 -13.30 33.89 10.12
N ARG A 97 -14.04 33.04 9.40
CA ARG A 97 -13.48 31.90 8.70
C ARG A 97 -12.68 32.53 7.57
N ILE A 98 -11.36 32.58 7.72
CA ILE A 98 -10.46 32.82 6.60
C ILE A 98 -10.72 31.65 5.65
N ALA A 99 -11.66 31.84 4.71
CA ALA A 99 -12.00 30.84 3.72
C ALA A 99 -10.77 30.74 2.81
N GLN A 100 -9.97 29.69 3.03
CA GLN A 100 -8.96 29.31 2.05
C GLN A 100 -9.65 29.19 0.69
N PRO A 101 -9.03 29.71 -0.39
CA PRO A 101 -9.62 29.66 -1.72
C PRO A 101 -9.97 28.20 -2.05
N PRO A 102 -11.12 27.95 -2.70
CA PRO A 102 -11.52 26.60 -3.06
C PRO A 102 -10.43 25.94 -3.91
N ILE A 103 -10.05 24.71 -3.57
CA ILE A 103 -9.10 23.93 -4.34
C ILE A 103 -9.76 23.61 -5.68
N GLU A 104 -9.17 24.09 -6.77
CA GLU A 104 -9.68 23.84 -8.12
C GLU A 104 -9.54 22.36 -8.50
N ARG A 105 -10.55 21.81 -9.19
CA ARG A 105 -10.51 20.44 -9.72
C ARG A 105 -9.36 20.27 -10.71
N SER A 106 -8.72 19.10 -10.67
CA SER A 106 -7.66 18.77 -11.63
C SER A 106 -8.24 18.69 -13.05
N ALA A 107 -7.41 18.92 -14.06
CA ALA A 107 -7.82 18.79 -15.45
C ALA A 107 -8.31 17.36 -15.79
N TYR A 108 -7.73 16.35 -15.12
CA TYR A 108 -8.15 14.95 -15.27
C TYR A 108 -9.53 14.70 -14.64
N GLN A 109 -9.79 15.21 -13.43
CA GLN A 109 -11.12 15.11 -12.80
C GLN A 109 -12.20 15.85 -13.61
N ALA A 110 -11.85 17.02 -14.16
CA ALA A 110 -12.75 17.76 -15.04
C ALA A 110 -13.01 17.01 -16.36
N PHE A 111 -12.02 16.27 -16.85
CA PHE A 111 -12.18 15.40 -18.02
C PHE A 111 -13.12 14.23 -17.74
N LEU A 112 -12.94 13.52 -16.61
CA LEU A 112 -13.82 12.41 -16.21
C LEU A 112 -15.27 12.83 -15.97
N ALA A 113 -15.51 14.05 -15.51
CA ALA A 113 -16.86 14.55 -15.21
C ALA A 113 -17.65 15.01 -16.45
N ASN A 114 -17.01 15.15 -17.61
CA ASN A 114 -17.63 15.69 -18.82
C ASN A 114 -17.74 14.61 -19.91
N ASP A 115 -18.86 13.87 -19.92
CA ASP A 115 -19.16 12.85 -20.93
C ASP A 115 -19.19 13.42 -22.38
N ASP A 116 -19.50 14.71 -22.54
CA ASP A 116 -19.65 15.36 -23.86
C ASP A 116 -18.31 15.71 -24.54
N ILE A 117 -17.20 15.82 -23.80
CA ILE A 117 -15.89 16.22 -24.36
C ILE A 117 -15.25 15.07 -25.15
N ALA A 118 -15.53 13.82 -24.76
CA ALA A 118 -15.02 12.62 -25.44
C ALA A 118 -15.60 12.44 -26.86
N GLN A 119 -16.72 13.08 -27.19
CA GLN A 119 -17.39 12.89 -28.49
C GLN A 119 -16.98 13.89 -29.58
N VAL A 120 -16.29 15.00 -29.27
CA VAL A 120 -16.30 16.18 -30.18
C VAL A 120 -14.98 16.50 -30.88
N SER A 121 -13.80 15.98 -30.51
CA SER A 121 -12.58 16.33 -31.26
C SER A 121 -11.42 15.33 -31.26
N LYS A 122 -10.87 15.06 -32.47
CA LYS A 122 -9.63 14.29 -32.72
C LYS A 122 -8.33 15.00 -32.24
N GLN A 123 -8.45 16.05 -31.43
CA GLN A 123 -7.33 16.90 -30.96
C GLN A 123 -7.34 17.09 -29.43
N LEU A 124 -8.05 16.23 -28.70
CA LEU A 124 -8.04 16.29 -27.24
C LEU A 124 -6.64 15.92 -26.69
N PRO A 125 -6.16 16.57 -25.61
CA PRO A 125 -4.97 16.11 -24.91
C PRO A 125 -5.17 14.66 -24.46
N THR A 126 -4.15 13.83 -24.59
CA THR A 126 -4.23 12.46 -24.06
C THR A 126 -4.43 12.55 -22.55
N THR A 127 -5.14 11.60 -21.92
CA THR A 127 -5.25 11.52 -20.44
C THR A 127 -3.88 11.63 -19.75
N GLN A 128 -2.84 11.08 -20.39
CA GLN A 128 -1.45 11.21 -19.97
C GLN A 128 -0.94 12.66 -19.94
N ASP A 129 -1.32 13.51 -20.90
CA ASP A 129 -0.95 14.94 -20.95
C ASP A 129 -1.63 15.75 -19.84
N LEU A 130 -2.79 15.29 -19.36
CA LEU A 130 -3.53 15.91 -18.25
C LEU A 130 -2.87 15.63 -16.90
N LEU A 131 -2.18 14.50 -16.76
CA LEU A 131 -1.60 14.02 -15.49
C LEU A 131 -0.10 14.32 -15.38
N ARG A 132 0.65 14.26 -16.48
CA ARG A 132 2.12 14.38 -16.48
C ARG A 132 2.58 15.70 -15.84
N GLY A 133 3.22 15.58 -14.67
CA GLY A 133 3.73 16.71 -13.89
C GLY A 133 2.66 17.65 -13.30
N LYS A 134 1.38 17.25 -13.32
CA LYS A 134 0.24 18.08 -12.91
C LYS A 134 -0.54 17.53 -11.72
N VAL A 135 -0.24 16.31 -11.26
CA VAL A 135 -0.85 15.71 -10.07
C VAL A 135 -0.32 16.40 -8.81
N ARG A 136 -1.23 16.93 -7.99
CA ARG A 136 -0.93 17.63 -6.73
C ARG A 136 -1.34 16.80 -5.51
N TYR A 137 -2.47 16.12 -5.62
CA TYR A 137 -3.05 15.27 -4.57
C TYR A 137 -3.32 13.87 -5.09
N TRP A 138 -3.37 12.88 -4.20
CA TRP A 138 -3.77 11.52 -4.57
C TRP A 138 -5.18 11.49 -5.17
N SER A 139 -6.05 12.40 -4.74
CA SER A 139 -7.41 12.57 -5.27
C SER A 139 -7.47 13.04 -6.73
N ASP A 140 -6.40 13.67 -7.26
CA ASP A 140 -6.45 14.30 -8.59
C ASP A 140 -6.60 13.29 -9.74
N TYR A 141 -6.27 12.02 -9.52
CA TYR A 141 -6.37 10.93 -10.50
C TYR A 141 -7.27 9.77 -10.03
N ASN A 142 -8.00 9.95 -8.94
CA ASN A 142 -8.97 8.99 -8.43
C ASN A 142 -10.12 8.79 -9.42
N ARG A 143 -10.49 7.54 -9.70
CA ARG A 143 -11.60 7.20 -10.61
C ARG A 143 -12.86 6.72 -9.88
N LEU A 144 -12.74 6.34 -8.62
CA LEU A 144 -13.82 5.72 -7.85
C LEU A 144 -14.66 6.75 -7.10
N TYR A 145 -15.93 6.40 -6.88
CA TYR A 145 -16.78 7.09 -5.91
C TYR A 145 -16.57 6.51 -4.52
N TYR A 146 -16.53 7.38 -3.52
CA TYR A 146 -16.36 6.99 -2.12
C TYR A 146 -17.61 7.34 -1.32
N LEU A 147 -17.97 6.47 -0.37
CA LEU A 147 -19.02 6.80 0.59
C LEU A 147 -18.53 7.91 1.53
N PRO A 148 -19.42 8.74 2.10
CA PRO A 148 -19.03 9.75 3.07
C PRO A 148 -18.24 9.18 4.26
N ARG A 149 -18.63 7.99 4.72
CA ARG A 149 -17.97 7.25 5.82
C ARG A 149 -16.66 6.56 5.43
N THR A 150 -16.24 6.64 4.17
CA THR A 150 -14.91 6.18 3.74
C THR A 150 -13.85 7.22 4.01
N LEU A 151 -14.19 8.52 3.96
CA LEU A 151 -13.21 9.60 4.04
C LEU A 151 -13.09 10.12 5.47
N HIS A 152 -11.90 9.97 6.06
CA HIS A 152 -11.61 10.36 7.43
C HIS A 152 -10.51 11.44 7.48
N PRO A 153 -10.88 12.72 7.24
CA PRO A 153 -9.93 13.82 7.35
C PRO A 153 -9.55 14.09 8.81
N ILE A 154 -8.26 14.02 9.09
CA ILE A 154 -7.67 14.28 10.41
C ILE A 154 -7.03 15.68 10.39
N ASN A 155 -7.12 16.38 11.53
CA ASN A 155 -6.45 17.67 11.66
C ASN A 155 -4.94 17.44 11.80
N GLU A 156 -4.16 18.16 11.00
CA GLU A 156 -2.71 18.11 11.09
C GLU A 156 -2.24 18.69 12.44
N PRO A 157 -1.29 18.03 13.12
CA PRO A 157 -0.64 18.57 14.31
C PRO A 157 0.05 19.91 14.02
N SER A 158 0.35 20.66 15.07
CA SER A 158 1.09 21.92 14.91
C SER A 158 2.50 21.66 14.35
N GLU A 159 3.06 22.60 13.58
CA GLU A 159 4.42 22.48 13.02
C GLU A 159 5.49 22.27 14.10
N TRP A 160 5.23 22.71 15.35
CA TRP A 160 6.13 22.52 16.48
C TRP A 160 6.17 21.07 16.98
N ASP A 161 5.06 20.34 16.87
CA ASP A 161 4.97 18.96 17.31
C ASP A 161 5.60 18.00 16.28
N GLY A 162 5.56 18.38 15.00
CA GLY A 162 6.11 17.62 13.88
C GLY A 162 5.42 16.26 13.73
N PRO A 163 4.46 16.07 12.79
CA PRO A 163 3.71 14.82 12.69
C PRO A 163 4.57 13.60 12.34
N GLN A 164 5.81 13.80 11.93
CA GLN A 164 6.71 12.74 11.48
C GLN A 164 7.50 12.13 12.65
N GLY A 165 7.34 10.82 12.82
CA GLY A 165 8.11 9.93 13.69
C GLY A 165 7.74 10.02 15.17
N ASN A 166 6.69 10.77 15.52
CA ASN A 166 6.19 10.84 16.89
C ASN A 166 5.16 9.73 17.15
N TRP A 167 5.66 8.59 17.64
CA TRP A 167 4.86 7.41 17.94
C TRP A 167 3.71 7.71 18.91
N GLY A 168 4.00 8.28 20.08
CA GLY A 168 3.00 8.57 21.11
C GLY A 168 1.92 9.55 20.65
N LEU A 169 2.29 10.62 19.94
CA LEU A 169 1.33 11.56 19.36
C LEU A 169 0.40 10.86 18.36
N GLY A 170 0.92 9.94 17.53
CA GLY A 170 0.10 9.14 16.63
C GLY A 170 -0.98 8.33 17.37
N GLN A 171 -0.64 7.74 18.52
CA GLN A 171 -1.59 7.01 19.36
C GLN A 171 -2.67 7.94 19.94
N ASP A 172 -2.27 9.12 20.42
CA ASP A 172 -3.21 10.10 20.99
C ASP A 172 -4.14 10.69 19.94
N ILE A 173 -3.64 10.94 18.72
CA ILE A 173 -4.45 11.36 17.57
C ILE A 173 -5.51 10.31 17.28
N PHE A 174 -5.15 9.02 17.25
CA PHE A 174 -6.13 7.95 17.04
C PHE A 174 -7.20 7.94 18.14
N ARG A 175 -6.80 7.96 19.42
CA ARG A 175 -7.73 7.93 20.55
C ARG A 175 -8.72 9.09 20.49
N ALA A 176 -8.21 10.31 20.29
CA ALA A 176 -9.04 11.50 20.18
C ALA A 176 -9.95 11.47 18.94
N TYR A 177 -9.45 10.94 17.82
CA TYR A 177 -10.26 10.80 16.61
C TYR A 177 -11.37 9.77 16.78
N ASN A 178 -11.06 8.61 17.38
CA ASN A 178 -12.03 7.56 17.65
C ASN A 178 -13.13 8.03 18.60
N GLU A 179 -12.76 8.66 19.72
CA GLU A 179 -13.72 9.20 20.71
C GLU A 179 -14.62 10.28 20.09
N LYS A 180 -14.07 11.14 19.23
CA LYS A 180 -14.83 12.25 18.65
C LYS A 180 -15.80 11.82 17.54
N ASN A 181 -15.40 10.85 16.72
CA ASN A 181 -16.14 10.47 15.51
C ASN A 181 -16.81 9.09 15.63
N ASP A 182 -16.75 8.47 16.82
CA ASP A 182 -17.23 7.10 17.05
C ASP A 182 -16.71 6.12 15.98
N LEU A 183 -15.44 6.26 15.57
CA LEU A 183 -14.90 5.59 14.37
C LEU A 183 -15.14 4.08 14.40
N MET A 184 -14.86 3.44 15.53
CA MET A 184 -15.05 2.00 15.71
C MET A 184 -16.54 1.61 15.75
N GLU A 185 -17.36 2.36 16.48
CA GLU A 185 -18.78 2.08 16.69
C GLU A 185 -19.68 2.47 15.50
N ASP A 186 -19.20 3.31 14.58
CA ASP A 186 -19.92 3.77 13.40
C ASP A 186 -19.28 3.26 12.10
N SER A 187 -18.32 3.99 11.51
CA SER A 187 -17.75 3.66 10.20
C SER A 187 -17.22 2.23 10.09
N VAL A 188 -16.39 1.80 11.05
CA VAL A 188 -15.78 0.46 11.03
C VAL A 188 -16.86 -0.59 11.20
N ARG A 189 -17.66 -0.49 12.27
CA ARG A 189 -18.75 -1.42 12.55
C ARG A 189 -19.73 -1.56 11.39
N LEU A 190 -20.13 -0.46 10.76
CA LEU A 190 -21.02 -0.48 9.59
C LEU A 190 -20.41 -1.27 8.43
N PHE A 191 -19.13 -1.08 8.11
CA PHE A 191 -18.50 -1.89 7.05
C PHE A 191 -18.42 -3.37 7.41
N LEU A 192 -18.18 -3.70 8.68
CA LEU A 192 -18.07 -5.08 9.15
C LEU A 192 -19.43 -5.79 9.21
N GLU A 193 -20.49 -5.10 9.65
CA GLU A 193 -21.86 -5.64 9.68
C GLU A 193 -22.43 -5.87 8.26
N GLU A 194 -21.93 -5.15 7.26
CA GLU A 194 -22.27 -5.31 5.85
C GLU A 194 -21.50 -6.45 5.14
N CYS A 195 -20.61 -7.14 5.84
CA CYS A 195 -19.91 -8.31 5.31
C CYS A 195 -20.64 -9.58 5.73
N ASP A 196 -20.96 -10.46 4.78
CA ASP A 196 -21.57 -11.75 5.10
C ASP A 196 -20.55 -12.67 5.78
N THR A 197 -19.33 -12.73 5.25
CA THR A 197 -18.21 -13.42 5.91
C THR A 197 -16.91 -12.65 5.72
N LEU A 198 -16.55 -11.85 6.72
CA LEU A 198 -15.29 -11.12 6.76
C LEU A 198 -14.10 -12.08 6.64
N GLN A 199 -13.32 -11.90 5.57
CA GLN A 199 -12.09 -12.63 5.32
C GLN A 199 -10.92 -12.11 6.16
N GLY A 200 -10.86 -10.80 6.32
CA GLY A 200 -9.76 -10.11 6.98
C GLY A 200 -9.69 -8.65 6.58
N ILE A 201 -8.58 -8.03 6.96
CA ILE A 201 -8.37 -6.60 6.88
C ILE A 201 -7.03 -6.35 6.19
N GLN A 202 -7.03 -5.48 5.18
CA GLN A 202 -5.82 -5.08 4.48
C GLN A 202 -5.52 -3.61 4.78
N VAL A 203 -4.34 -3.36 5.34
CA VAL A 203 -3.90 -2.04 5.76
C VAL A 203 -2.70 -1.59 4.93
N MET A 204 -2.74 -0.38 4.41
CA MET A 204 -1.58 0.34 3.86
C MET A 204 -1.40 1.60 4.68
N ASN A 205 -0.22 1.84 5.22
CA ASN A 205 -0.01 3.05 6.01
C ASN A 205 1.41 3.59 5.91
N ASP A 206 1.53 4.91 6.02
CA ASP A 206 2.81 5.60 6.15
C ASP A 206 3.33 5.37 7.57
N SER A 207 4.42 4.62 7.71
CA SER A 207 5.00 4.35 9.01
C SER A 207 5.52 5.64 9.67
N GLY A 208 6.10 6.54 8.88
CA GLY A 208 6.66 7.79 9.38
C GLY A 208 5.66 8.73 10.03
N THR A 209 4.35 8.65 9.76
CA THR A 209 3.34 9.59 10.30
C THR A 209 2.16 8.89 10.95
N TYR A 210 1.82 7.68 10.51
CA TYR A 210 0.64 6.94 10.93
C TYR A 210 0.95 5.61 11.63
N SER A 211 2.21 5.29 11.94
CA SER A 211 2.54 4.03 12.65
C SER A 211 1.90 3.92 14.03
N GLY A 212 2.04 4.93 14.89
CA GLY A 212 1.41 4.94 16.22
C GLY A 212 -0.12 4.98 16.14
N PHE A 213 -0.67 5.73 15.19
CA PHE A 213 -2.11 5.78 14.90
C PHE A 213 -2.64 4.39 14.50
N THR A 214 -1.99 3.76 13.53
CA THR A 214 -2.42 2.49 12.95
C THR A 214 -2.22 1.34 13.93
N SER A 215 -1.14 1.35 14.72
CA SER A 215 -0.94 0.38 15.81
C SER A 215 -2.06 0.45 16.85
N SER A 216 -2.47 1.66 17.24
CA SER A 216 -3.58 1.83 18.18
C SER A 216 -4.92 1.41 17.57
N PHE A 217 -5.16 1.76 16.29
CA PHE A 217 -6.32 1.30 15.54
C PHE A 217 -6.39 -0.23 15.50
N LEU A 218 -5.30 -0.91 15.12
CA LEU A 218 -5.24 -2.37 15.04
C LEU A 218 -5.41 -3.02 16.41
N THR A 219 -4.93 -2.40 17.48
CA THR A 219 -5.12 -2.90 18.85
C THR A 219 -6.60 -2.91 19.23
N VAL A 220 -7.30 -1.79 19.06
CA VAL A 220 -8.75 -1.70 19.37
C VAL A 220 -9.56 -2.63 18.48
N LEU A 221 -9.22 -2.68 17.19
CA LEU A 221 -9.85 -3.58 16.23
C LEU A 221 -9.67 -5.06 16.60
N GLN A 222 -8.47 -5.46 17.04
CA GLN A 222 -8.24 -6.82 17.51
C GLN A 222 -9.02 -7.11 18.79
N ASP A 223 -9.12 -6.16 19.73
CA ASP A 223 -9.87 -6.37 20.97
C ASP A 223 -11.36 -6.65 20.71
N GLU A 224 -11.96 -5.92 19.77
CA GLU A 224 -13.36 -6.10 19.35
C GLU A 224 -13.56 -7.28 18.39
N TYR A 225 -12.62 -7.51 17.47
CA TYR A 225 -12.73 -8.44 16.35
C TYR A 225 -11.53 -9.41 16.24
N ARG A 226 -11.19 -10.09 17.34
CA ARG A 226 -10.02 -11.00 17.50
C ARG A 226 -9.79 -12.05 16.41
N LYS A 227 -10.80 -12.36 15.59
CA LYS A 227 -10.73 -13.42 14.58
C LYS A 227 -10.35 -12.91 13.19
N ALA A 228 -10.32 -11.60 12.96
CA ALA A 228 -10.05 -11.05 11.65
C ALA A 228 -8.53 -11.04 11.36
N PRO A 229 -8.04 -11.80 10.36
CA PRO A 229 -6.66 -11.72 9.95
C PRO A 229 -6.31 -10.33 9.44
N ALA A 230 -5.16 -9.79 9.84
CA ALA A 230 -4.68 -8.49 9.39
C ALA A 230 -3.47 -8.66 8.48
N LEU A 231 -3.56 -8.11 7.27
CA LEU A 231 -2.46 -7.95 6.34
C LEU A 231 -2.04 -6.47 6.32
N VAL A 232 -0.77 -6.19 6.61
CA VAL A 232 -0.27 -4.82 6.70
C VAL A 232 0.87 -4.59 5.71
N PHE A 233 0.77 -3.52 4.91
CA PHE A 233 1.82 -2.99 4.05
C PHE A 233 2.31 -1.65 4.62
N PRO A 234 3.24 -1.67 5.60
CA PRO A 234 3.78 -0.44 6.15
C PRO A 234 4.78 0.16 5.16
N LEU A 235 4.52 1.40 4.72
CA LEU A 235 5.46 2.19 3.94
C LEU A 235 6.45 2.84 4.91
N LEU A 236 7.64 2.24 5.00
CA LEU A 236 8.66 2.61 5.97
C LEU A 236 9.27 3.98 5.64
N SER A 237 9.66 4.70 6.69
CA SER A 237 10.47 5.92 6.55
C SER A 237 11.85 5.60 5.96
N GLY A 238 12.32 4.38 6.23
CA GLY A 238 13.59 3.85 5.77
C GLY A 238 14.73 4.24 6.69
N LEU A 239 15.78 3.43 6.66
CA LEU A 239 16.99 3.64 7.44
C LEU A 239 18.18 3.65 6.50
N ASP A 240 18.81 4.82 6.29
CA ASP A 240 19.99 4.91 5.43
C ASP A 240 21.21 4.23 6.08
N ALA A 241 22.12 3.72 5.25
CA ALA A 241 23.37 3.08 5.76
C ALA A 241 24.24 4.08 6.54
N ASP A 242 24.20 5.36 6.14
CA ASP A 242 24.94 6.46 6.76
C ASP A 242 24.03 7.34 7.65
N ALA A 243 22.85 6.83 8.07
CA ALA A 243 21.85 7.60 8.80
C ALA A 243 22.50 8.33 9.98
N SER A 244 22.71 9.63 9.81
CA SER A 244 23.36 10.44 10.82
C SER A 244 22.38 10.60 11.97
N THR A 245 22.81 10.30 13.20
CA THR A 245 22.03 10.57 14.41
C THR A 245 21.87 12.07 14.70
N ASN A 246 22.21 12.93 13.74
CA ASN A 246 22.20 14.38 13.84
C ASN A 246 20.93 14.98 13.23
N ASP A 247 20.24 14.27 12.33
CA ASP A 247 18.93 14.67 11.84
C ASP A 247 17.83 14.08 12.73
N GLY A 248 17.19 14.93 13.51
CA GLY A 248 16.12 14.54 14.42
C GLY A 248 15.00 13.82 13.69
N HIS A 249 14.56 14.30 12.53
CA HIS A 249 13.42 13.74 11.78
C HIS A 249 13.69 12.32 11.29
N SER A 250 14.87 12.07 10.69
CA SER A 250 15.29 10.73 10.30
C SER A 250 15.37 9.77 11.50
N VAL A 251 15.90 10.23 12.64
CA VAL A 251 15.93 9.44 13.87
C VAL A 251 14.51 9.09 14.34
N ARG A 252 13.59 10.07 14.39
CA ARG A 252 12.20 9.83 14.80
C ARG A 252 11.54 8.80 13.88
N GLY A 253 11.68 8.97 12.57
CA GLY A 253 11.11 8.07 11.56
C GLY A 253 11.62 6.63 11.72
N ALA A 254 12.94 6.45 11.88
CA ALA A 254 13.53 5.13 12.04
C ALA A 254 13.15 4.44 13.37
N ILE A 255 13.06 5.18 14.46
CA ILE A 255 12.57 4.64 15.74
C ILE A 255 11.09 4.30 15.66
N SER A 256 10.27 5.14 15.00
CA SER A 256 8.85 4.88 14.77
C SER A 256 8.65 3.62 13.91
N ASP A 257 9.44 3.44 12.85
CA ASP A 257 9.45 2.22 12.04
C ASP A 257 9.76 0.99 12.92
N ALA A 258 10.79 1.06 13.76
CA ALA A 258 11.20 -0.04 14.62
C ALA A 258 10.10 -0.45 15.62
N LEU A 259 9.47 0.53 16.29
CA LEU A 259 8.35 0.28 17.20
C LEU A 259 7.15 -0.32 16.48
N TYR A 260 6.90 0.15 15.26
CA TYR A 260 5.79 -0.33 14.48
C TYR A 260 6.01 -1.77 14.04
N LEU A 261 7.21 -2.10 13.56
CA LEU A 261 7.58 -3.48 13.23
C LEU A 261 7.44 -4.38 14.47
N ARG A 262 7.91 -3.96 15.65
CA ARG A 262 7.67 -4.71 16.90
C ARG A 262 6.17 -4.92 17.15
N ALA A 263 5.36 -3.87 17.05
CA ALA A 263 3.92 -3.97 17.29
C ALA A 263 3.21 -4.89 16.27
N LEU A 264 3.66 -4.90 15.01
CA LEU A 264 3.08 -5.75 13.96
C LEU A 264 3.44 -7.24 14.10
N ASP A 265 4.46 -7.59 14.90
CA ASP A 265 4.77 -8.99 15.21
C ASP A 265 3.59 -9.67 15.93
N ASP A 266 2.87 -8.92 16.77
CA ASP A 266 1.68 -9.38 17.50
C ASP A 266 0.36 -9.00 16.80
N LEU A 267 0.31 -7.82 16.17
CA LEU A 267 -0.95 -7.25 15.65
C LEU A 267 -1.33 -7.75 14.24
N ALA A 268 -0.38 -8.28 13.46
CA ALA A 268 -0.62 -8.66 12.07
C ALA A 268 -0.51 -10.16 11.86
N SER A 269 -1.42 -10.72 11.05
CA SER A 269 -1.29 -12.09 10.55
C SER A 269 -0.25 -12.18 9.45
N MET A 270 -0.05 -11.12 8.68
CA MET A 270 1.01 -11.03 7.68
C MET A 270 1.41 -9.56 7.50
N THR A 271 2.71 -9.28 7.50
CA THR A 271 3.25 -7.93 7.29
C THR A 271 4.24 -7.95 6.14
N VAL A 272 4.09 -7.02 5.20
CA VAL A 272 4.98 -6.87 4.05
C VAL A 272 5.50 -5.43 4.05
N PRO A 273 6.62 -5.16 4.74
CA PRO A 273 7.18 -3.82 4.78
C PRO A 273 7.59 -3.36 3.39
N ILE A 274 7.46 -2.06 3.11
CA ILE A 274 7.86 -1.45 1.85
C ILE A 274 8.84 -0.33 2.18
N GLN A 275 10.07 -0.45 1.72
CA GLN A 275 11.10 0.57 1.86
C GLN A 275 10.72 1.85 1.10
N PRO A 276 11.32 3.01 1.42
CA PRO A 276 11.11 4.21 0.62
C PRO A 276 11.71 4.07 -0.79
N PRO A 277 11.22 4.83 -1.79
CA PRO A 277 11.68 4.75 -3.18
C PRO A 277 13.19 4.89 -3.39
N THR A 278 13.86 5.65 -2.53
CA THR A 278 15.31 5.86 -2.56
C THR A 278 16.12 4.58 -2.27
N GLN A 279 15.50 3.60 -1.63
CA GLN A 279 16.12 2.36 -1.20
C GLN A 279 15.69 1.15 -2.03
N TRP A 280 14.82 1.31 -3.02
CA TRP A 280 14.47 0.22 -3.93
C TRP A 280 15.63 -0.18 -4.82
N SER A 281 15.73 -1.47 -5.13
CA SER A 281 16.68 -1.92 -6.13
C SER A 281 16.20 -1.53 -7.53
N PRO A 282 17.07 -1.04 -8.44
CA PRO A 282 16.65 -0.52 -9.74
C PRO A 282 15.87 -1.51 -10.63
N GLY A 283 16.09 -2.83 -10.48
CA GLY A 283 15.35 -3.91 -11.16
C GLY A 283 15.02 -3.65 -12.64
N ALA A 284 13.85 -4.14 -13.07
CA ALA A 284 13.24 -3.85 -14.38
C ALA A 284 12.85 -2.37 -14.58
N TRP A 285 12.96 -1.55 -13.53
CA TRP A 285 12.59 -0.15 -13.48
C TRP A 285 13.77 0.81 -13.61
N LYS A 286 14.94 0.35 -14.09
CA LYS A 286 16.08 1.23 -14.37
C LYS A 286 15.72 2.39 -15.30
N GLN A 287 14.72 2.23 -16.16
CA GLN A 287 14.21 3.30 -17.02
C GLN A 287 13.47 4.39 -16.22
N TRP A 288 13.07 4.08 -14.99
CA TRP A 288 12.32 4.94 -14.09
C TRP A 288 13.19 5.60 -13.02
N SER A 289 14.44 5.16 -12.84
CA SER A 289 15.34 5.74 -11.81
C SER A 289 15.73 7.19 -12.09
N ASP A 290 15.61 7.64 -13.34
CA ASP A 290 15.82 9.05 -13.74
C ASP A 290 14.59 9.93 -13.43
N ILE A 291 13.45 9.31 -13.12
CA ILE A 291 12.20 10.00 -12.84
C ILE A 291 12.18 10.31 -11.35
N ASN A 292 12.41 11.59 -11.07
CA ASN A 292 12.34 12.23 -9.76
C ASN A 292 11.64 11.38 -8.67
N ASN A 293 12.44 10.65 -7.88
CA ASN A 293 12.01 9.79 -6.76
C ASN A 293 11.19 10.53 -5.69
N SER A 294 11.02 11.85 -5.81
CA SER A 294 10.15 12.64 -4.93
C SER A 294 8.69 12.76 -5.39
N ASN A 295 8.34 12.33 -6.61
CA ASN A 295 6.96 12.41 -7.06
C ASN A 295 6.16 11.18 -6.58
N SER A 296 5.27 11.38 -5.60
CA SER A 296 4.41 10.34 -5.04
C SER A 296 3.53 9.65 -6.08
N TYR A 297 3.04 10.36 -7.10
CA TYR A 297 2.21 9.77 -8.17
C TYR A 297 2.98 8.76 -9.02
N TYR A 298 4.26 9.02 -9.32
CA TYR A 298 5.08 8.10 -10.10
C TYR A 298 5.60 6.95 -9.27
N THR A 299 6.13 7.22 -8.07
CA THR A 299 6.69 6.18 -7.19
C THR A 299 5.62 5.18 -6.72
N SER A 300 4.41 5.66 -6.43
CA SER A 300 3.27 4.78 -6.10
C SER A 300 2.82 3.90 -7.27
N ALA A 301 2.89 4.38 -8.51
CA ALA A 301 2.61 3.59 -9.70
C ALA A 301 3.60 2.43 -9.90
N ILE A 302 4.77 2.50 -9.26
CA ILE A 302 5.75 1.41 -9.27
C ILE A 302 5.31 0.26 -8.39
N VAL A 303 4.97 0.55 -7.13
CA VAL A 303 4.71 -0.49 -6.12
C VAL A 303 3.26 -1.01 -6.14
N ALA A 304 2.28 -0.18 -6.53
CA ALA A 304 0.88 -0.56 -6.54
C ALA A 304 0.58 -1.83 -7.40
N PRO A 305 1.15 -1.99 -8.61
CA PRO A 305 0.97 -3.22 -9.41
C PRO A 305 1.49 -4.48 -8.72
N TYR A 306 2.58 -4.38 -7.95
CA TYR A 306 3.12 -5.51 -7.19
C TYR A 306 2.20 -5.91 -6.05
N ILE A 307 1.72 -4.93 -5.26
CA ILE A 307 0.80 -5.21 -4.15
C ILE A 307 -0.52 -5.77 -4.68
N GLU A 308 -1.05 -5.17 -5.75
CA GLU A 308 -2.30 -5.63 -6.37
C GLU A 308 -2.18 -7.05 -6.90
N SER A 309 -1.11 -7.34 -7.66
CA SER A 309 -0.89 -8.66 -8.24
C SER A 309 -0.61 -9.71 -7.16
N ALA A 310 0.20 -9.38 -6.15
CA ALA A 310 0.49 -10.29 -5.04
C ALA A 310 -0.78 -10.67 -4.27
N MET A 311 -1.74 -9.75 -4.13
CA MET A 311 -2.99 -9.95 -3.38
C MET A 311 -4.16 -10.43 -4.21
N LEU A 312 -4.01 -10.46 -5.52
CA LEU A 312 -5.06 -10.95 -6.42
C LEU A 312 -5.59 -12.36 -6.08
N PRO A 313 -4.77 -13.34 -5.63
CA PRO A 313 -5.29 -14.66 -5.27
C PRO A 313 -6.43 -14.62 -4.24
N THR A 314 -6.45 -13.63 -3.35
CA THR A 314 -7.52 -13.45 -2.34
C THR A 314 -8.86 -12.99 -2.92
N ARG A 315 -8.90 -12.68 -4.23
CA ARG A 315 -10.05 -12.10 -4.92
C ARG A 315 -10.42 -12.83 -6.21
N LEU A 316 -9.78 -13.97 -6.50
CA LEU A 316 -10.11 -14.74 -7.68
C LEU A 316 -11.47 -15.44 -7.51
N SER A 317 -12.32 -15.35 -8.53
CA SER A 317 -13.62 -16.01 -8.59
C SER A 317 -13.45 -17.53 -8.48
N GLY A 318 -14.12 -18.15 -7.51
CA GLY A 318 -13.99 -19.59 -7.23
C GLY A 318 -12.67 -19.99 -6.54
N GLY A 319 -11.80 -19.03 -6.25
CA GLY A 319 -10.59 -19.22 -5.47
C GLY A 319 -10.90 -19.64 -4.03
N GLN A 320 -10.05 -20.47 -3.46
CA GLN A 320 -10.16 -20.88 -2.05
C GLN A 320 -9.25 -20.05 -1.14
N ASP A 321 -8.28 -19.35 -1.71
CA ASP A 321 -7.28 -18.59 -0.98
C ASP A 321 -7.85 -17.30 -0.39
N ASP A 322 -7.68 -17.15 0.91
CA ASP A 322 -7.93 -15.94 1.69
C ASP A 322 -6.66 -15.41 2.36
N ILE A 323 -6.73 -14.23 2.99
CA ILE A 323 -5.60 -13.62 3.69
C ILE A 323 -4.96 -14.58 4.70
N ALA A 324 -5.76 -15.29 5.50
CA ALA A 324 -5.25 -16.26 6.47
C ALA A 324 -4.50 -17.42 5.80
N SER A 325 -5.05 -17.96 4.70
CA SER A 325 -4.41 -19.04 3.95
C SER A 325 -3.10 -18.60 3.30
N LEU A 326 -3.01 -17.38 2.76
CA LEU A 326 -1.77 -16.85 2.21
C LEU A 326 -0.72 -16.65 3.30
N ALA A 327 -1.12 -16.13 4.46
CA ALA A 327 -0.24 -16.01 5.63
C ALA A 327 0.29 -17.37 6.06
N ALA A 328 -0.59 -18.37 6.20
CA ALA A 328 -0.21 -19.74 6.57
C ALA A 328 0.75 -20.39 5.56
N LYS A 329 0.52 -20.16 4.26
CA LYS A 329 1.40 -20.62 3.17
C LYS A 329 2.80 -20.01 3.24
N LEU A 330 2.93 -18.78 3.72
CA LEU A 330 4.22 -18.11 3.89
C LEU A 330 4.86 -18.43 5.25
N GLN A 331 4.11 -18.89 6.24
CA GLN A 331 4.60 -19.11 7.60
C GLN A 331 4.79 -20.59 7.96
N VAL A 332 4.95 -21.48 6.98
CA VAL A 332 5.09 -22.93 7.22
C VAL A 332 6.23 -23.24 8.21
N ASP A 333 7.34 -22.51 8.10
CA ASP A 333 8.51 -22.67 8.98
C ASP A 333 8.92 -21.38 9.71
N ALA A 334 8.28 -20.26 9.41
CA ALA A 334 8.61 -18.96 9.97
C ALA A 334 7.75 -18.69 11.21
N ARG A 335 8.40 -18.36 12.33
CA ARG A 335 7.70 -17.88 13.54
C ARG A 335 7.31 -16.40 13.47
N SER A 336 7.52 -15.76 12.32
CA SER A 336 7.45 -14.32 12.14
C SER A 336 6.42 -14.00 11.06
N PRO A 337 5.52 -13.02 11.26
CA PRO A 337 4.49 -12.67 10.29
C PRO A 337 5.04 -11.90 9.08
N PHE A 338 6.34 -11.67 9.01
CA PHE A 338 6.95 -10.81 8.02
C PHE A 338 7.29 -11.53 6.72
N SER A 339 6.92 -10.90 5.61
CA SER A 339 7.17 -11.36 4.25
C SER A 339 7.77 -10.23 3.41
N GLN A 340 8.31 -10.60 2.25
CA GLN A 340 9.00 -9.73 1.31
C GLN A 340 8.24 -9.67 0.00
N LEU A 341 8.17 -8.47 -0.59
CA LEU A 341 7.58 -8.24 -1.90
C LEU A 341 8.66 -8.02 -2.94
N SER A 342 8.68 -8.89 -3.94
CA SER A 342 9.55 -8.77 -5.10
C SER A 342 8.79 -9.08 -6.40
N GLY A 343 9.43 -8.83 -7.54
CA GLY A 343 8.87 -9.25 -8.82
C GLY A 343 9.43 -8.50 -10.01
N ILE A 344 8.72 -8.56 -11.14
CA ILE A 344 9.06 -7.90 -12.39
C ILE A 344 7.81 -7.27 -12.99
N PHE A 345 7.88 -5.98 -13.26
CA PHE A 345 6.86 -5.24 -13.97
C PHE A 345 7.61 -4.11 -14.72
N PRO A 346 7.26 -3.77 -15.98
CA PRO A 346 6.60 -4.68 -16.91
C PRO A 346 7.51 -5.86 -17.26
N LEU A 347 6.91 -6.99 -17.62
CA LEU A 347 7.64 -8.12 -18.18
C LEU A 347 7.46 -8.15 -19.71
N LEU A 348 8.49 -7.71 -20.44
CA LEU A 348 8.48 -7.67 -21.90
C LEU A 348 8.52 -9.05 -22.55
N SER A 349 9.35 -9.94 -22.01
CA SER A 349 9.49 -11.31 -22.48
C SER A 349 9.97 -12.21 -21.34
N VAL A 350 9.53 -13.47 -21.37
CA VAL A 350 9.96 -14.46 -20.39
C VAL A 350 11.27 -15.09 -20.87
N SER A 351 12.35 -14.79 -20.16
CA SER A 351 13.67 -15.38 -20.35
C SER A 351 14.33 -15.63 -19.00
N THR A 352 15.33 -16.50 -18.94
CA THR A 352 16.07 -16.77 -17.69
C THR A 352 16.69 -15.51 -17.11
N ASP A 353 17.23 -14.64 -17.97
CA ASP A 353 17.87 -13.39 -17.57
C ASP A 353 16.82 -12.42 -17.02
N ALA A 354 15.68 -12.26 -17.72
CA ALA A 354 14.58 -11.41 -17.27
C ALA A 354 14.03 -11.86 -15.92
N LEU A 355 13.82 -13.17 -15.73
CA LEU A 355 13.29 -13.75 -14.49
C LEU A 355 14.23 -13.59 -13.28
N SER A 356 15.53 -13.34 -13.52
CA SER A 356 16.50 -13.08 -12.46
C SER A 356 16.61 -11.60 -12.06
N ASP A 357 16.22 -10.66 -12.92
CA ASP A 357 16.27 -9.21 -12.63
C ASP A 357 14.99 -8.72 -11.92
N THR A 358 14.75 -9.26 -10.72
CA THR A 358 13.58 -8.90 -9.89
C THR A 358 13.81 -7.59 -9.13
N ALA A 359 12.81 -6.73 -9.04
CA ALA A 359 12.76 -5.65 -8.06
C ALA A 359 12.46 -6.22 -6.66
N GLU A 360 13.05 -5.63 -5.63
CA GLU A 360 12.80 -5.96 -4.21
C GLU A 360 12.40 -4.67 -3.49
N PHE A 361 11.30 -4.72 -2.74
CA PHE A 361 10.69 -3.56 -2.08
C PHE A 361 10.78 -3.63 -0.56
N SER A 362 10.92 -4.81 0.03
CA SER A 362 10.78 -4.97 1.49
C SER A 362 12.07 -4.80 2.26
N VAL A 363 13.21 -4.94 1.60
CA VAL A 363 14.53 -4.69 2.20
C VAL A 363 15.32 -3.66 1.39
N PRO A 364 16.21 -2.88 2.03
CA PRO A 364 16.99 -1.87 1.33
C PRO A 364 17.86 -2.50 0.24
N ARG A 365 18.08 -1.78 -0.86
CA ARG A 365 18.91 -2.22 -2.00
C ARG A 365 20.30 -2.73 -1.59
N SER A 366 20.88 -2.19 -0.53
CA SER A 366 22.19 -2.62 0.00
C SER A 366 22.19 -4.06 0.50
N MET A 367 21.01 -4.62 0.77
CA MET A 367 20.81 -5.99 1.25
C MET A 367 20.29 -6.94 0.17
N LYS A 368 20.00 -6.45 -1.04
CA LYS A 368 19.45 -7.30 -2.11
C LYS A 368 20.41 -8.42 -2.51
N ASP A 369 21.70 -8.07 -2.65
CA ASP A 369 22.72 -9.00 -3.13
C ASP A 369 23.38 -9.81 -1.99
N LEU A 370 23.05 -9.50 -0.73
CA LEU A 370 23.42 -10.38 0.38
C LEU A 370 22.75 -11.73 0.14
N HIS A 371 23.53 -12.80 0.30
CA HIS A 371 23.08 -14.17 0.03
C HIS A 371 21.64 -14.32 0.52
N PRO A 372 20.68 -14.61 -0.38
CA PRO A 372 19.34 -14.93 0.04
C PRO A 372 19.50 -16.17 0.91
N GLY A 373 19.54 -15.98 2.24
CA GLY A 373 19.36 -17.09 3.14
C GLY A 373 18.11 -17.83 2.67
N SER A 374 18.18 -19.16 2.59
CA SER A 374 17.15 -20.05 2.04
C SER A 374 15.75 -19.41 2.08
N ALA A 375 15.22 -19.07 0.90
CA ALA A 375 13.86 -18.55 0.78
C ALA A 375 12.92 -19.67 1.20
N GLY A 376 12.34 -19.55 2.39
CA GLY A 376 11.61 -20.64 3.04
C GLY A 376 10.31 -20.95 2.32
N CYS A 377 9.46 -19.94 2.14
CA CYS A 377 8.18 -20.10 1.44
C CYS A 377 8.00 -18.99 0.40
N ARG A 378 7.34 -19.31 -0.72
CA ARG A 378 7.09 -18.35 -1.80
C ARG A 378 5.72 -18.50 -2.42
N ILE A 379 5.10 -17.38 -2.75
CA ILE A 379 3.85 -17.28 -3.51
C ILE A 379 4.12 -16.43 -4.74
N ASP A 380 4.09 -17.04 -5.91
CA ASP A 380 4.34 -16.39 -7.19
C ASP A 380 3.01 -16.12 -7.90
N VAL A 381 2.79 -14.88 -8.37
CA VAL A 381 1.63 -14.48 -9.17
C VAL A 381 2.11 -13.91 -10.49
N THR A 382 1.88 -14.63 -11.58
CA THR A 382 2.20 -14.17 -12.94
C THR A 382 0.94 -13.60 -13.60
N ARG A 383 1.07 -12.43 -14.21
CA ARG A 383 0.02 -11.73 -14.98
C ARG A 383 0.34 -11.85 -16.46
N GLY A 384 -0.59 -12.40 -17.26
CA GLY A 384 -0.53 -12.35 -18.72
C GLY A 384 0.42 -13.31 -19.41
N PHE A 385 0.86 -14.38 -18.75
CA PHE A 385 1.79 -15.35 -19.33
C PHE A 385 1.05 -16.29 -20.29
N SER A 386 1.63 -16.57 -21.45
CA SER A 386 1.18 -17.66 -22.32
C SER A 386 1.48 -19.03 -21.69
N ALA A 387 0.91 -20.11 -22.22
CA ALA A 387 1.18 -21.46 -21.72
C ALA A 387 2.68 -21.82 -21.79
N GLU A 388 3.37 -21.40 -22.85
CA GLU A 388 4.82 -21.60 -23.00
C GLU A 388 5.61 -20.79 -21.98
N ALA A 389 5.21 -19.53 -21.76
CA ALA A 389 5.81 -18.65 -20.77
C ALA A 389 5.63 -19.18 -19.33
N VAL A 390 4.46 -19.74 -19.01
CA VAL A 390 4.20 -20.41 -17.74
C VAL A 390 5.15 -21.59 -17.56
N GLN A 391 5.28 -22.46 -18.57
CA GLN A 391 6.20 -23.61 -18.50
C GLN A 391 7.65 -23.16 -18.25
N MET A 392 8.13 -22.16 -19.00
CA MET A 392 9.48 -21.62 -18.82
C MET A 392 9.70 -21.04 -17.41
N PHE A 393 8.69 -20.32 -16.90
CA PHE A 393 8.71 -19.78 -15.55
C PHE A 393 8.74 -20.87 -14.49
N GLU A 394 7.88 -21.89 -14.61
CA GLU A 394 7.83 -23.01 -13.65
C GLU A 394 9.15 -23.79 -13.60
N GLU A 395 9.78 -24.02 -14.75
CA GLU A 395 11.10 -24.65 -14.84
C GLU A 395 12.18 -23.80 -14.16
N HIS A 396 12.19 -22.48 -14.41
CA HIS A 396 13.13 -21.55 -13.78
C HIS A 396 12.90 -21.48 -12.27
N ALA A 397 11.66 -21.27 -11.85
CA ALA A 397 11.24 -21.17 -10.45
C ALA A 397 11.56 -22.44 -9.67
N SER A 398 11.38 -23.62 -10.26
CA SER A 398 11.68 -24.91 -9.62
C SER A 398 13.18 -25.15 -9.49
N LYS A 399 13.99 -24.71 -10.44
CA LYS A 399 15.47 -24.74 -10.32
C LYS A 399 15.95 -23.80 -9.20
N ALA A 400 15.41 -22.59 -9.15
CA ALA A 400 15.72 -21.63 -8.08
C ALA A 400 15.32 -22.19 -6.70
N ALA A 401 14.13 -22.80 -6.60
CA ALA A 401 13.63 -23.43 -5.37
C ALA A 401 14.59 -24.50 -4.80
N LEU A 402 15.19 -25.31 -5.67
CA LEU A 402 16.16 -26.35 -5.28
C LEU A 402 17.46 -25.74 -4.74
N LEU A 403 17.89 -24.61 -5.31
CA LEU A 403 19.08 -23.88 -4.85
C LEU A 403 18.81 -23.18 -3.52
N ASP A 404 17.63 -22.58 -3.39
CA ASP A 404 17.23 -21.80 -2.22
C ASP A 404 16.67 -22.68 -1.08
N SER A 405 16.64 -24.00 -1.26
CA SER A 405 16.05 -24.95 -0.30
C SER A 405 14.62 -24.57 0.13
N ALA A 406 13.81 -24.09 -0.81
CA ALA A 406 12.46 -23.64 -0.53
C ALA A 406 11.56 -24.79 -0.05
N HIS A 407 10.89 -24.57 1.08
CA HIS A 407 10.02 -25.54 1.74
C HIS A 407 8.61 -25.56 1.15
N TYR A 408 8.10 -24.40 0.72
CA TYR A 408 6.76 -24.30 0.14
C TYR A 408 6.69 -23.28 -0.99
N ILE A 409 6.09 -23.66 -2.12
CA ILE A 409 5.85 -22.76 -3.26
C ILE A 409 4.42 -22.91 -3.75
N SER A 410 3.69 -21.79 -3.81
CA SER A 410 2.39 -21.67 -4.45
C SER A 410 2.51 -20.77 -5.68
N ARG A 411 1.81 -21.09 -6.77
CA ARG A 411 1.85 -20.32 -8.01
C ARG A 411 0.45 -20.04 -8.52
N PHE A 412 0.25 -18.83 -9.02
CA PHE A 412 -0.99 -18.38 -9.62
C PHE A 412 -0.70 -17.76 -10.99
N HIS A 413 -1.44 -18.20 -12.00
CA HIS A 413 -1.34 -17.70 -13.37
C HIS A 413 -2.69 -17.10 -13.76
N THR A 414 -2.71 -15.84 -14.16
CA THR A 414 -3.94 -15.06 -14.36
C THR A 414 -3.76 -14.04 -15.49
N LEU A 415 -4.83 -13.30 -15.82
CA LEU A 415 -4.88 -12.28 -16.86
C LEU A 415 -3.80 -11.20 -16.68
N LYS A 416 -3.65 -10.38 -17.73
CA LYS A 416 -2.77 -9.20 -17.70
C LYS A 416 -3.25 -8.19 -16.66
N TYR A 417 -2.31 -7.41 -16.15
CA TYR A 417 -2.61 -6.28 -15.29
C TYR A 417 -3.26 -5.18 -16.14
N PRO A 418 -4.48 -4.70 -15.81
CA PRO A 418 -5.10 -3.60 -16.53
C PRO A 418 -4.41 -2.28 -16.16
N LEU A 419 -4.23 -1.41 -17.15
CA LEU A 419 -3.69 -0.07 -17.03
C LEU A 419 -4.83 0.94 -17.20
N PRO A 420 -5.38 1.46 -16.09
CA PRO A 420 -6.37 2.53 -16.15
C PRO A 420 -5.80 3.77 -16.83
N THR A 421 -6.67 4.63 -17.35
CA THR A 421 -6.23 5.91 -17.96
C THR A 421 -5.53 6.85 -16.98
N SER A 422 -5.69 6.61 -15.68
CA SER A 422 -5.01 7.30 -14.58
C SER A 422 -3.59 6.79 -14.33
N PHE A 423 -3.20 5.66 -14.91
CA PHE A 423 -1.86 5.11 -14.75
C PHE A 423 -0.88 5.91 -15.62
N PRO A 424 0.35 6.23 -15.16
CA PRO A 424 1.35 6.94 -15.95
C PRO A 424 1.98 6.01 -17.00
N SER A 425 1.21 5.59 -17.99
CA SER A 425 1.63 4.62 -19.01
C SER A 425 2.74 5.13 -19.92
N PHE A 426 2.94 6.45 -20.01
CA PHE A 426 4.09 7.05 -20.69
C PHE A 426 5.44 6.69 -20.06
N LEU A 427 5.44 6.09 -18.86
CA LEU A 427 6.64 5.54 -18.22
C LEU A 427 7.00 4.17 -18.74
N LEU A 428 6.05 3.43 -19.30
CA LEU A 428 6.25 2.08 -19.76
C LEU A 428 6.74 2.08 -21.23
N PRO A 429 7.57 1.11 -21.64
CA PRO A 429 7.86 0.89 -23.05
C PRO A 429 6.56 0.62 -23.82
N GLU A 430 6.35 1.28 -24.95
CA GLU A 430 5.13 1.10 -25.76
C GLU A 430 4.95 -0.35 -26.20
N SER A 431 6.05 -1.07 -26.47
CA SER A 431 6.04 -2.50 -26.80
C SER A 431 5.59 -3.42 -25.66
N ALA A 432 5.53 -2.91 -24.43
CA ALA A 432 5.09 -3.65 -23.26
C ALA A 432 3.56 -3.64 -23.11
N ILE A 433 2.90 -2.64 -23.71
CA ILE A 433 1.48 -2.40 -23.53
C ILE A 433 0.72 -3.03 -24.68
N GLU A 434 -0.23 -3.88 -24.34
CA GLU A 434 -1.22 -4.37 -25.30
C GLU A 434 -2.48 -3.53 -25.20
N TRP A 435 -2.75 -2.80 -26.28
CA TRP A 435 -3.93 -1.97 -26.40
C TRP A 435 -5.05 -2.78 -27.04
N GLU A 436 -6.07 -3.11 -26.24
CA GLU A 436 -7.26 -3.76 -26.76
C GLU A 436 -8.30 -2.71 -27.12
N THR A 437 -8.81 -2.76 -28.36
CA THR A 437 -10.05 -2.06 -28.71
C THR A 437 -11.23 -2.90 -28.20
N PRO A 438 -12.08 -2.38 -27.32
CA PRO A 438 -13.22 -3.12 -26.81
C PRO A 438 -14.17 -3.47 -27.94
N LYS A 439 -14.72 -4.69 -27.90
CA LYS A 439 -15.45 -5.26 -29.04
C LYS A 439 -16.90 -4.80 -29.11
N SER A 440 -17.39 -4.01 -28.15
CA SER A 440 -18.78 -3.57 -28.10
C SER A 440 -19.04 -2.12 -28.51
N LEU A 441 -20.03 -1.95 -29.39
CA LEU A 441 -20.66 -0.70 -29.82
C LEU A 441 -21.64 -0.13 -28.77
N THR A 442 -21.78 -0.74 -27.58
CA THR A 442 -22.75 -0.31 -26.55
C THR A 442 -22.11 0.17 -25.24
N ALA A 443 -20.79 0.28 -25.15
CA ALA A 443 -20.16 1.06 -24.08
C ALA A 443 -20.36 2.54 -24.40
N THR A 444 -21.23 3.23 -23.65
CA THR A 444 -21.53 4.65 -23.84
C THR A 444 -20.35 5.59 -23.53
N THR A 445 -19.18 5.07 -23.14
CA THR A 445 -17.95 5.82 -22.92
C THR A 445 -16.92 5.51 -24.02
N PRO A 446 -16.54 6.49 -24.87
CA PRO A 446 -15.61 6.29 -26.01
C PRO A 446 -14.15 5.94 -25.67
N ASP A 447 -13.74 5.89 -24.40
CA ASP A 447 -12.33 5.75 -23.96
C ASP A 447 -11.97 4.38 -23.37
N SER A 448 -12.66 3.33 -23.81
CA SER A 448 -12.49 1.97 -23.30
C SER A 448 -11.27 1.21 -23.87
N ILE A 449 -10.30 1.89 -24.49
CA ILE A 449 -8.98 1.30 -24.77
C ILE A 449 -8.24 1.15 -23.44
N VAL A 450 -8.35 -0.03 -22.84
CA VAL A 450 -7.62 -0.40 -21.62
C VAL A 450 -6.31 -1.03 -22.07
N GLY A 451 -5.20 -0.38 -21.77
CA GLY A 451 -3.90 -1.01 -21.93
C GLY A 451 -3.79 -2.15 -20.94
N SER A 452 -3.17 -3.26 -21.32
CA SER A 452 -2.88 -4.33 -20.39
C SER A 452 -1.42 -4.76 -20.52
N ILE A 453 -0.86 -5.30 -19.44
CA ILE A 453 0.57 -5.57 -19.38
C ILE A 453 0.88 -6.80 -18.53
N SER A 454 1.94 -7.50 -18.92
CA SER A 454 2.41 -8.70 -18.23
C SER A 454 3.36 -8.35 -17.10
N GLY A 455 3.40 -9.22 -16.08
CA GLY A 455 4.21 -9.01 -14.89
C GLY A 455 4.29 -10.24 -14.00
N LEU A 456 5.15 -10.15 -12.99
CA LEU A 456 5.34 -11.12 -11.93
C LEU A 456 5.38 -10.36 -10.60
N ALA A 457 4.58 -10.79 -9.63
CA ALA A 457 4.71 -10.39 -8.24
C ALA A 457 4.92 -11.64 -7.39
N SER A 458 5.83 -11.56 -6.43
CA SER A 458 6.18 -12.68 -5.55
C SER A 458 6.19 -12.21 -4.11
N LEU A 459 5.46 -12.93 -3.26
CA LEU A 459 5.62 -12.84 -1.82
C LEU A 459 6.53 -13.96 -1.36
N SER A 460 7.50 -13.65 -0.52
CA SER A 460 8.38 -14.66 0.06
C SER A 460 8.59 -14.44 1.55
N SER A 461 8.68 -15.53 2.29
CA SER A 461 9.24 -15.53 3.63
C SER A 461 10.59 -16.23 3.56
N GLY A 462 11.59 -15.69 4.22
CA GLY A 462 12.96 -16.20 4.11
C GLY A 462 13.75 -15.89 5.35
N ARG A 463 14.70 -16.78 5.65
CA ARG A 463 15.39 -16.81 6.94
C ARG A 463 16.52 -15.78 7.11
N GLY A 464 16.80 -14.99 6.07
CA GLY A 464 17.97 -14.09 6.02
C GLY A 464 17.65 -12.59 6.00
N ARG A 465 17.08 -12.10 4.89
CA ARG A 465 17.04 -10.64 4.63
C ARG A 465 16.15 -9.85 5.60
N MET A 466 15.05 -10.44 6.08
CA MET A 466 14.18 -9.78 7.07
C MET A 466 14.85 -9.72 8.45
N GLY A 467 15.55 -10.79 8.85
CA GLY A 467 16.39 -10.78 10.04
C GLY A 467 17.41 -9.64 9.99
N LEU A 468 18.14 -9.52 8.88
CA LEU A 468 19.10 -8.42 8.69
C LEU A 468 18.47 -7.03 8.79
N LEU A 469 17.21 -6.87 8.38
CA LEU A 469 16.47 -5.63 8.59
C LEU A 469 16.25 -5.34 10.07
N PHE A 470 15.80 -6.33 10.86
CA PHE A 470 15.62 -6.19 12.31
C PHE A 470 16.95 -5.90 13.01
N LYS A 471 18.02 -6.61 12.67
CA LYS A 471 19.39 -6.34 13.15
C LYS A 471 19.83 -4.90 12.84
N LYS A 472 19.49 -4.37 11.67
CA LYS A 472 19.82 -2.99 11.30
C LYS A 472 19.09 -1.98 12.19
N TYR A 473 17.80 -2.17 12.44
CA TYR A 473 17.05 -1.31 13.37
C TYR A 473 17.52 -1.45 14.82
N ALA A 474 17.86 -2.66 15.28
CA ALA A 474 18.40 -2.89 16.62
C ALA A 474 19.73 -2.14 16.84
N ASN A 475 20.68 -2.27 15.89
CA ASN A 475 21.95 -1.55 15.94
C ASN A 475 21.77 -0.02 15.90
N PHE A 476 20.78 0.46 15.15
CA PHE A 476 20.47 1.89 15.12
C PHE A 476 19.91 2.37 16.47
N ALA A 477 18.95 1.65 17.04
CA ALA A 477 18.39 1.95 18.36
C ALA A 477 19.48 1.93 19.46
N GLU A 478 20.40 0.95 19.44
CA GLU A 478 21.56 0.93 20.33
C GLU A 478 22.45 2.16 20.18
N THR A 479 22.65 2.62 18.94
CA THR A 479 23.46 3.81 18.66
C THR A 479 22.79 5.07 19.22
N CYS A 480 21.47 5.20 19.08
CA CYS A 480 20.68 6.27 19.67
C CYS A 480 20.80 6.27 21.21
N LEU A 481 20.68 5.10 21.84
CA LEU A 481 20.82 4.92 23.29
C LEU A 481 22.23 5.32 23.78
N LYS A 482 23.29 4.82 23.11
CA LYS A 482 24.69 5.13 23.46
C LYS A 482 25.01 6.61 23.36
N LYS A 483 24.49 7.29 22.32
CA LYS A 483 24.71 8.73 22.11
C LYS A 483 23.83 9.61 22.99
N ARG A 484 22.89 9.03 23.77
CA ARG A 484 21.87 9.77 24.52
C ARG A 484 21.23 10.84 23.64
N VAL A 485 20.83 10.45 22.43
CA VAL A 485 20.01 11.32 21.57
C VAL A 485 18.77 11.63 22.43
N HIS A 486 18.73 12.83 23.03
CA HIS A 486 17.84 13.15 24.14
C HIS A 486 16.39 12.85 23.76
N ALA A 487 15.54 12.47 24.73
CA ALA A 487 14.11 12.26 24.51
C ALA A 487 13.40 13.43 23.78
N ALA A 488 13.92 14.66 23.94
CA ALA A 488 13.47 15.85 23.20
C ALA A 488 13.79 15.79 21.68
N SER A 489 14.90 15.16 21.30
CA SER A 489 15.29 14.96 19.89
C SER A 489 14.58 13.78 19.23
N THR A 490 14.34 12.67 19.94
CA THR A 490 13.55 11.55 19.43
C THR A 490 12.07 11.88 19.31
N GLY A 491 11.54 12.77 20.16
CA GLY A 491 10.15 13.24 20.12
C GLY A 491 9.10 12.12 20.11
N SER A 492 9.50 10.86 20.32
CA SER A 492 8.67 9.67 20.20
C SER A 492 7.88 9.39 21.48
N GLY A 493 8.19 10.12 22.56
CA GLY A 493 7.63 9.93 23.90
C GLY A 493 8.29 8.80 24.69
N ILE A 494 9.40 8.25 24.20
CA ILE A 494 9.98 6.98 24.67
C ILE A 494 11.17 7.25 25.59
N ASP A 495 11.21 6.52 26.70
CA ASP A 495 12.32 6.59 27.65
C ASP A 495 13.44 5.57 27.34
N ASP A 496 14.55 5.69 28.07
CA ASP A 496 15.72 4.84 27.87
C ASP A 496 15.45 3.36 28.18
N ASP A 497 14.43 3.04 28.99
CA ASP A 497 14.10 1.67 29.38
C ASP A 497 13.21 1.01 28.32
N GLU A 498 12.20 1.72 27.81
CA GLU A 498 11.42 1.31 26.64
C GLU A 498 12.29 1.12 25.39
N LEU A 499 13.32 1.97 25.21
CA LEU A 499 14.27 1.81 24.10
C LEU A 499 15.13 0.54 24.25
N LYS A 500 15.50 0.14 25.48
CA LYS A 500 16.21 -1.13 25.72
C LYS A 500 15.33 -2.33 25.44
N GLU A 501 14.06 -2.28 25.85
CA GLU A 501 13.07 -3.32 25.54
C GLU A 501 12.92 -3.47 24.03
N LEU A 502 12.75 -2.36 23.30
CA LEU A 502 12.70 -2.37 21.84
C LEU A 502 13.93 -3.04 21.22
N ILE A 503 15.14 -2.72 21.69
CA ILE A 503 16.38 -3.35 21.21
C ILE A 503 16.34 -4.86 21.43
N GLN A 504 15.93 -5.31 22.62
CA GLN A 504 15.84 -6.73 22.95
C GLN A 504 14.83 -7.46 22.06
N ASP A 505 13.66 -6.85 21.83
CA ASP A 505 12.62 -7.43 20.98
C ASP A 505 13.08 -7.55 19.53
N LEU A 506 13.74 -6.51 18.99
CA LEU A 506 14.26 -6.55 17.62
C LEU A 506 15.34 -7.64 17.43
N TRP A 507 16.20 -7.86 18.43
CA TRP A 507 17.13 -8.99 18.42
C TRP A 507 16.41 -10.34 18.49
N SER A 508 15.37 -10.46 19.31
CA SER A 508 14.52 -11.65 19.35
C SER A 508 13.82 -11.91 18.00
N MET A 509 13.34 -10.86 17.34
CA MET A 509 12.75 -10.94 15.99
C MET A 509 13.79 -11.38 14.96
N HIS A 510 15.02 -10.83 15.01
CA HIS A 510 16.13 -11.28 14.18
C HIS A 510 16.38 -12.78 14.35
N ASP A 511 16.49 -13.25 15.59
CA ASP A 511 16.79 -14.66 15.90
C ASP A 511 15.66 -15.59 15.46
N ASN A 512 14.41 -15.16 15.63
CA ASN A 512 13.22 -15.90 15.19
C ASN A 512 13.14 -16.08 13.67
N THR A 513 13.80 -15.23 12.88
CA THR A 513 13.90 -15.44 11.43
C THR A 513 14.91 -16.53 11.05
N GLY A 514 15.71 -17.06 11.98
CA GLY A 514 16.66 -18.14 11.70
C GLY A 514 17.95 -17.69 11.02
N SER A 515 18.27 -16.39 11.10
CA SER A 515 19.55 -15.81 10.68
C SER A 515 20.66 -16.21 11.66
N THR A 516 21.08 -17.48 11.69
CA THR A 516 22.35 -17.85 12.32
C THR A 516 23.50 -17.55 11.36
N CYS A 517 23.80 -16.27 11.18
CA CYS A 517 25.03 -15.82 10.53
C CYS A 517 26.00 -15.27 11.59
N ASP A 518 26.29 -16.08 12.60
CA ASP A 518 27.41 -15.86 13.52
C ASP A 518 28.36 -17.07 13.40
N SER A 519 29.15 -17.10 12.32
CA SER A 519 30.40 -17.85 12.29
C SER A 519 31.32 -17.35 11.16
N GLU A 520 32.46 -16.82 11.59
CA GLU A 520 33.75 -16.68 10.88
C GLU A 520 33.96 -15.44 10.01
N GLY A 521 34.79 -14.52 10.52
CA GLY A 521 35.30 -13.38 9.77
C GLY A 521 36.00 -12.26 10.56
N ASP A 522 36.03 -12.28 11.88
CA ASP A 522 36.95 -11.45 12.69
C ASP A 522 38.08 -12.34 13.21
N ASP A 523 38.93 -12.80 12.30
CA ASP A 523 40.28 -13.25 12.65
C ASP A 523 41.27 -12.17 12.25
N HIS A 524 41.89 -11.62 13.29
CA HIS A 524 43.21 -11.00 13.33
C HIS A 524 44.04 -11.07 12.04
N ASP A 525 44.50 -9.91 11.56
CA ASP A 525 45.94 -9.66 11.38
C ASP A 525 46.22 -8.21 10.91
N GLY A 526 47.19 -7.57 11.56
CA GLY A 526 48.02 -6.50 10.99
C GLY A 526 47.84 -5.08 11.53
#